data_AF-A0A954WJQ8-F1
#
_entry.id   AF-A0A954WJQ8-F1
#
_cell.length_a   1.000
_cell.length_b   1.000
_cell.length_c   1.000
_cell.angle_alpha   90.00
_cell.angle_beta   90.00
_cell.angle_gamma   90.00
#
_symmetry.space_group_name_H-M   'P 1'
#
loop_
_entity.id
_entity.type
_entity.pdbx_description
1 polymer ?
#
loop_
_entity_poly.entity_id
_entity_poly.type
_entity_poly.pdbx_seq_one_letter_code
_entity_poly.pdbx_strand_id
1 'polypeptide(L)'
;MDGRHHPCPRCGGTDRFRMFADDSGGAICNGCHSTQNGDGFNTLQWLLDVDFGKALALVASYCGIEAKEQPPAPRDLIADVCRDKRMPVDGFMRFGPTIEKRGRGRNEVVRVPVYDERGEQHSYFDFAVGHKGWFARGKGMAGMFLPGRLPEAGETWHLVEGCKDAAALVGLGFNAAGMPTSNLADKYSRLFAGVNVVFVPDLDTAGQAGAQVTGGRLVGIAASVRIARLPGEILEKGGDDVRDVLRRPDGEQLVRDAIDAAEVWTPREGEHDPKDGRPEVLLTLAYGHCVDQVTEHLGRVGWQSPWIPASKRERLKLYQRGGLLVHVVTEGTAGELAGGVDVPPGTVRIRPLPAGQLPL
;
A
#
# COMPACT_ATOMS: atom_id res chain seq x y z
N MET A 1 5.11 -61.35 -15.48
CA MET A 1 4.58 -62.36 -14.53
C MET A 1 3.09 -62.54 -14.76
N ASP A 2 2.49 -63.60 -14.25
CA ASP A 2 1.13 -64.10 -14.57
C ASP A 2 -0.01 -63.54 -13.68
N GLY A 3 0.28 -62.53 -12.85
CA GLY A 3 -0.70 -61.91 -11.96
C GLY A 3 -1.16 -62.81 -10.79
N ARG A 4 -0.46 -63.92 -10.53
CA ARG A 4 -0.71 -64.85 -9.42
C ARG A 4 0.23 -64.61 -8.24
N HIS A 5 -0.07 -65.24 -7.11
CA HIS A 5 0.76 -65.21 -5.91
C HIS A 5 2.00 -66.11 -6.05
N HIS A 6 3.15 -65.60 -5.63
CA HIS A 6 4.47 -66.23 -5.69
C HIS A 6 5.24 -66.00 -4.37
N PRO A 7 6.37 -66.71 -4.19
CA PRO A 7 7.32 -66.37 -3.15
C PRO A 7 7.83 -64.93 -3.25
N CYS A 8 7.94 -64.24 -2.12
CA CYS A 8 8.42 -62.87 -2.07
C CYS A 8 9.94 -62.82 -2.26
N PRO A 9 10.46 -62.09 -3.26
CA PRO A 9 11.89 -62.00 -3.52
C PRO A 9 12.66 -61.22 -2.44
N ARG A 10 11.97 -60.42 -1.61
CA ARG A 10 12.61 -59.63 -0.54
C ARG A 10 12.58 -60.35 0.82
N CYS A 11 11.41 -60.78 1.28
CA CYS A 11 11.26 -61.35 2.63
C CYS A 11 11.20 -62.88 2.67
N GLY A 12 11.21 -63.57 1.53
CA GLY A 12 11.21 -65.03 1.45
C GLY A 12 9.89 -65.73 1.81
N GLY A 13 8.80 -64.99 2.05
CA GLY A 13 7.48 -65.60 2.29
C GLY A 13 6.99 -66.36 1.05
N THR A 14 6.29 -67.48 1.22
CA THR A 14 6.09 -68.48 0.15
C THR A 14 4.96 -68.20 -0.85
N ASP A 15 3.94 -67.41 -0.50
CA ASP A 15 2.71 -67.25 -1.30
C ASP A 15 2.12 -65.83 -1.26
N ARG A 16 2.92 -64.82 -0.94
CA ARG A 16 2.41 -63.49 -0.55
C ARG A 16 2.79 -62.35 -1.47
N PHE A 17 3.53 -62.63 -2.54
CA PHE A 17 4.00 -61.63 -3.50
C PHE A 17 3.26 -61.74 -4.83
N ARG A 18 2.91 -60.61 -5.44
CA ARG A 18 2.24 -60.56 -6.74
C ARG A 18 2.47 -59.22 -7.42
N MET A 19 2.83 -59.24 -8.71
CA MET A 19 2.82 -58.05 -9.56
C MET A 19 1.39 -57.74 -10.03
N PHE A 20 1.02 -56.47 -10.11
CA PHE A 20 -0.25 -56.06 -10.70
C PHE A 20 -0.22 -56.20 -12.23
N ALA A 21 -1.38 -56.49 -12.80
CA ALA A 21 -1.56 -56.71 -14.24
C ALA A 21 -2.28 -55.51 -14.88
N ASP A 22 -1.82 -54.30 -14.56
CA ASP A 22 -2.45 -53.02 -14.90
C ASP A 22 -1.45 -51.97 -15.44
N ASP A 23 -0.32 -52.43 -15.96
CA ASP A 23 0.80 -51.63 -16.50
C ASP A 23 1.43 -50.60 -15.54
N SER A 24 0.95 -50.51 -14.30
CA SER A 24 1.50 -49.62 -13.27
C SER A 24 2.94 -49.98 -12.87
N GLY A 25 3.33 -51.24 -13.09
CA GLY A 25 4.55 -51.82 -12.55
C GLY A 25 4.50 -52.10 -11.04
N GLY A 26 3.35 -51.85 -10.40
CA GLY A 26 3.13 -52.07 -8.98
C GLY A 26 3.18 -53.55 -8.59
N ALA A 27 3.56 -53.81 -7.34
CA ALA A 27 3.67 -55.15 -6.78
C ALA A 27 3.34 -55.16 -5.31
N ILE A 28 2.54 -56.12 -4.87
CA ILE A 28 2.22 -56.29 -3.46
C ILE A 28 3.03 -57.44 -2.84
N CYS A 29 3.52 -57.23 -1.63
CA CYS A 29 3.82 -58.30 -0.69
C CYS A 29 3.00 -58.10 0.56
N ASN A 30 2.09 -59.03 0.89
CA ASN A 30 1.22 -58.90 2.06
C ASN A 30 1.99 -58.80 3.40
N GLY A 31 3.28 -59.18 3.42
CA GLY A 31 4.12 -59.10 4.62
C GLY A 31 4.98 -57.84 4.73
N CYS A 32 5.61 -57.39 3.64
CA CYS A 32 6.61 -56.32 3.69
C CYS A 32 6.47 -55.23 2.62
N HIS A 33 5.39 -55.24 1.83
CA HIS A 33 5.06 -54.21 0.83
C HIS A 33 3.55 -54.10 0.64
N SER A 34 2.82 -53.94 1.75
CA SER A 34 1.36 -53.82 1.76
C SER A 34 0.88 -52.38 1.57
N THR A 35 1.78 -51.40 1.65
CA THR A 35 1.52 -49.97 1.45
C THR A 35 2.50 -49.38 0.43
N GLN A 36 2.10 -48.28 -0.22
CA GLN A 36 2.89 -47.60 -1.26
C GLN A 36 3.40 -48.58 -2.33
N ASN A 37 2.50 -49.39 -2.90
CA ASN A 37 2.83 -50.50 -3.79
C ASN A 37 2.20 -50.37 -5.19
N GLY A 38 1.64 -49.19 -5.50
CA GLY A 38 0.81 -48.95 -6.68
C GLY A 38 1.58 -48.66 -7.97
N ASP A 39 2.92 -48.59 -7.94
CA ASP A 39 3.71 -48.29 -9.12
C ASP A 39 5.09 -48.97 -9.13
N GLY A 40 5.72 -48.98 -10.31
CA GLY A 40 7.02 -49.60 -10.53
C GLY A 40 8.19 -48.92 -9.80
N PHE A 41 8.15 -47.61 -9.56
CA PHE A 41 9.22 -46.94 -8.81
C PHE A 41 9.17 -47.29 -7.34
N ASN A 42 7.99 -47.33 -6.74
CA ASN A 42 7.77 -47.83 -5.39
C ASN A 42 8.19 -49.30 -5.26
N THR A 43 7.86 -50.13 -6.25
CA THR A 43 8.30 -51.54 -6.31
C THR A 43 9.83 -51.64 -6.33
N LEU A 44 10.53 -50.81 -7.11
CA LEU A 44 12.00 -50.80 -7.18
C LEU A 44 12.65 -50.27 -5.89
N GLN A 45 12.13 -49.18 -5.33
CA GLN A 45 12.58 -48.62 -4.05
C GLN A 45 12.47 -49.67 -2.94
N TRP A 46 11.32 -50.36 -2.88
CA TRP A 46 11.11 -51.45 -1.95
C TRP A 46 12.03 -52.65 -2.24
N LEU A 47 12.11 -53.14 -3.47
CA LEU A 47 12.85 -54.37 -3.76
C LEU A 47 14.36 -54.21 -3.56
N LEU A 48 14.91 -53.05 -3.92
CA LEU A 48 16.34 -52.76 -3.91
C LEU A 48 16.81 -51.98 -2.67
N ASP A 49 15.88 -51.55 -1.82
CA ASP A 49 16.15 -50.72 -0.64
C ASP A 49 16.84 -49.39 -1.00
N VAL A 50 16.26 -48.66 -1.94
CA VAL A 50 16.79 -47.39 -2.45
C VAL A 50 15.75 -46.27 -2.41
N ASP A 51 16.19 -45.02 -2.43
CA ASP A 51 15.30 -43.87 -2.59
C ASP A 51 14.81 -43.69 -4.04
N PHE A 52 13.84 -42.79 -4.21
CA PHE A 52 13.23 -42.51 -5.51
C PHE A 52 14.27 -42.03 -6.55
N GLY A 53 15.23 -41.21 -6.14
CA GLY A 53 16.26 -40.69 -7.05
C GLY A 53 17.13 -41.80 -7.64
N LYS A 54 17.49 -42.78 -6.81
CA LYS A 54 18.26 -43.95 -7.24
C LYS A 54 17.41 -44.91 -8.08
N ALA A 55 16.14 -45.14 -7.72
CA ALA A 55 15.21 -45.92 -8.53
C ALA A 55 15.00 -45.28 -9.92
N LEU A 56 14.83 -43.96 -9.97
CA LEU A 56 14.72 -43.18 -11.20
C LEU A 56 15.98 -43.31 -12.06
N ALA A 57 17.17 -43.21 -11.46
CA ALA A 57 18.43 -43.36 -12.18
C ALA A 57 18.61 -44.77 -12.78
N LEU A 58 18.17 -45.82 -12.07
CA LEU A 58 18.22 -47.20 -12.57
C LEU A 58 17.29 -47.39 -13.78
N VAL A 59 16.06 -46.87 -13.71
CA VAL A 59 15.11 -46.94 -14.83
C VAL A 59 15.59 -46.09 -16.01
N ALA A 60 16.06 -44.87 -15.75
CA ALA A 60 16.59 -43.99 -16.78
C ALA A 60 17.77 -44.65 -17.53
N SER A 61 18.70 -45.26 -16.80
CA SER A 61 19.81 -46.03 -17.37
C SER A 61 19.31 -47.21 -18.21
N TYR A 62 18.37 -48.00 -17.69
CA TYR A 62 17.78 -49.14 -18.42
C TYR A 62 17.07 -48.70 -19.70
N CYS A 63 16.38 -47.55 -19.68
CA CYS A 63 15.66 -47.00 -20.81
C CYS A 63 16.54 -46.16 -21.77
N GLY A 64 17.83 -45.98 -21.49
CA GLY A 64 18.72 -45.12 -22.29
C GLY A 64 18.34 -43.63 -22.25
N ILE A 65 17.69 -43.18 -21.17
CA ILE A 65 17.32 -41.79 -20.96
C ILE A 65 18.49 -41.08 -20.29
N GLU A 66 19.20 -40.24 -21.04
CA GLU A 66 20.18 -39.31 -20.47
C GLU A 66 19.47 -38.15 -19.79
N ALA A 67 19.76 -37.94 -18.50
CA ALA A 67 19.27 -36.78 -17.78
C ALA A 67 19.92 -35.51 -18.34
N LYS A 68 19.15 -34.70 -19.07
CA LYS A 68 19.53 -33.32 -19.34
C LYS A 68 19.25 -32.52 -18.07
N GLU A 69 20.31 -32.15 -17.35
CA GLU A 69 20.20 -31.10 -16.34
C GLU A 69 19.73 -29.82 -17.03
N GLN A 70 18.44 -29.50 -16.90
CA GLN A 70 17.97 -28.17 -17.19
C GLN A 70 18.25 -27.31 -15.96
N PRO A 71 19.08 -26.26 -16.06
CA PRO A 71 19.19 -25.32 -14.96
C PRO A 71 17.79 -24.78 -14.64
N PRO A 72 17.42 -24.64 -13.36
CA PRO A 72 16.14 -24.06 -13.00
C PRO A 72 15.99 -22.70 -13.68
N ALA A 73 14.78 -22.39 -14.14
CA ALA A 73 14.48 -21.10 -14.74
C ALA A 73 14.96 -19.96 -13.82
N PRO A 74 15.50 -18.85 -14.35
CA PRO A 74 15.94 -17.72 -13.55
C PRO A 74 14.81 -17.27 -12.61
N ARG A 75 15.12 -17.12 -11.33
CA ARG A 75 14.16 -16.68 -10.32
C ARG A 75 13.72 -15.24 -10.61
N ASP A 76 12.42 -15.03 -10.79
CA ASP A 76 11.83 -13.69 -10.84
C ASP A 76 11.48 -13.23 -9.41
N LEU A 77 12.40 -12.47 -8.80
CA LEU A 77 12.22 -11.97 -7.44
C LEU A 77 11.05 -10.99 -7.30
N ILE A 78 10.73 -10.22 -8.34
CA ILE A 78 9.60 -9.29 -8.33
C ILE A 78 8.30 -10.10 -8.32
N ALA A 79 8.16 -11.09 -9.19
CA ALA A 79 7.01 -11.98 -9.19
C ALA A 79 6.84 -12.73 -7.86
N ASP A 80 7.94 -13.16 -7.25
CA ASP A 80 7.91 -13.81 -5.93
C ASP A 80 7.42 -12.86 -4.83
N VAL A 81 7.90 -11.61 -4.80
CA VAL A 81 7.44 -10.58 -3.87
C VAL A 81 5.96 -10.26 -4.11
N CYS A 82 5.54 -10.08 -5.36
CA CYS A 82 4.15 -9.83 -5.72
C CYS A 82 3.25 -10.98 -5.25
N ARG A 83 3.66 -12.24 -5.43
CA ARG A 83 2.92 -13.42 -4.94
C ARG A 83 2.80 -13.42 -3.41
N ASP A 84 3.91 -13.19 -2.70
CA ASP A 84 3.95 -13.15 -1.23
C ASP A 84 3.12 -12.00 -0.65
N LYS A 85 3.14 -10.83 -1.30
CA LYS A 85 2.42 -9.62 -0.86
C LYS A 85 1.01 -9.50 -1.43
N ARG A 86 0.61 -10.42 -2.31
CA ARG A 86 -0.69 -10.43 -2.99
C ARG A 86 -0.92 -9.15 -3.80
N MET A 87 0.09 -8.72 -4.54
CA MET A 87 0.04 -7.55 -5.42
C MET A 87 0.02 -8.01 -6.87
N PRO A 88 -0.74 -7.37 -7.76
CA PRO A 88 -0.65 -7.62 -9.20
C PRO A 88 0.71 -7.12 -9.72
N VAL A 89 1.38 -7.90 -10.56
CA VAL A 89 2.74 -7.60 -11.03
C VAL A 89 2.75 -6.33 -11.88
N ASP A 90 1.84 -6.23 -12.84
CA ASP A 90 1.65 -5.06 -13.71
C ASP A 90 1.38 -3.78 -12.89
N GLY A 91 0.48 -3.84 -11.91
CA GLY A 91 0.19 -2.73 -11.01
C GLY A 91 1.41 -2.31 -10.17
N PHE A 92 2.14 -3.28 -9.62
CA PHE A 92 3.35 -3.02 -8.83
C PHE A 92 4.51 -2.47 -9.68
N MET A 93 4.66 -2.92 -10.94
CA MET A 93 5.69 -2.43 -11.85
C MET A 93 5.57 -0.92 -12.12
N ARG A 94 4.37 -0.34 -11.99
CA ARG A 94 4.16 1.13 -12.12
C ARG A 94 4.86 1.92 -11.03
N PHE A 95 5.18 1.31 -9.89
CA PHE A 95 5.93 1.94 -8.80
C PHE A 95 7.45 1.93 -9.04
N GLY A 96 7.92 1.42 -10.19
CA GLY A 96 9.34 1.36 -10.54
C GLY A 96 10.18 0.48 -9.61
N PRO A 97 9.77 -0.78 -9.35
CA PRO A 97 10.57 -1.67 -8.53
C PRO A 97 11.92 -1.99 -9.20
N THR A 98 12.97 -2.05 -8.39
CA THR A 98 14.34 -2.42 -8.79
C THR A 98 14.86 -3.53 -7.90
N ILE A 99 15.74 -4.40 -8.41
CA ILE A 99 16.39 -5.43 -7.59
C ILE A 99 17.65 -4.84 -6.98
N GLU A 100 17.70 -4.80 -5.65
CA GLU A 100 18.75 -4.18 -4.87
C GLU A 100 19.26 -5.12 -3.78
N LYS A 101 20.32 -4.71 -3.07
CA LYS A 101 20.90 -5.49 -1.95
C LYS A 101 20.79 -4.73 -0.64
N ARG A 102 20.38 -5.42 0.42
CA ARG A 102 20.20 -4.85 1.77
C ARG A 102 20.98 -5.59 2.85
N GLY A 103 21.49 -4.82 3.81
CA GLY A 103 22.14 -5.34 5.02
C GLY A 103 23.54 -5.90 4.79
N ARG A 104 24.19 -6.38 5.85
CA ARG A 104 25.56 -6.91 5.79
C ARG A 104 25.68 -8.15 4.90
N GLY A 105 24.66 -9.00 4.90
CA GLY A 105 24.59 -10.20 4.04
C GLY A 105 24.31 -9.90 2.57
N ARG A 106 24.07 -8.63 2.21
CA ARG A 106 23.72 -8.21 0.84
C ARG A 106 22.54 -9.00 0.24
N ASN A 107 21.54 -9.28 1.08
CA ASN A 107 20.34 -10.02 0.68
C ASN A 107 19.59 -9.24 -0.40
N GLU A 108 19.11 -9.94 -1.42
CA GLU A 108 18.33 -9.33 -2.49
C GLU A 108 16.98 -8.86 -1.96
N VAL A 109 16.59 -7.66 -2.38
CA VAL A 109 15.33 -7.00 -2.05
C VAL A 109 14.76 -6.36 -3.29
N VAL A 110 13.44 -6.19 -3.32
CA VAL A 110 12.76 -5.41 -4.36
C VAL A 110 12.52 -4.01 -3.82
N ARG A 111 13.22 -3.02 -4.35
CA ARG A 111 13.20 -1.63 -3.89
C ARG A 111 12.25 -0.80 -4.74
N VAL A 112 11.38 -0.02 -4.10
CA VAL A 112 10.61 1.06 -4.75
C VAL A 112 11.04 2.43 -4.23
N PRO A 113 11.10 3.48 -5.07
CA PRO A 113 11.29 4.85 -4.61
C PRO A 113 10.09 5.33 -3.80
N VAL A 114 10.34 6.26 -2.87
CA VAL A 114 9.27 6.99 -2.16
C VAL A 114 9.50 8.50 -2.23
N TYR A 115 8.39 9.22 -2.23
CA TYR A 115 8.34 10.65 -2.54
C TYR A 115 8.15 11.49 -1.27
N ASP A 116 8.83 12.62 -1.21
CA ASP A 116 8.69 13.57 -0.12
C ASP A 116 7.48 14.49 -0.32
N GLU A 117 7.32 15.48 0.55
CA GLU A 117 6.28 16.49 0.40
C GLU A 117 6.39 17.29 -0.91
N ARG A 118 7.55 17.42 -1.55
CA ARG A 118 7.77 18.18 -2.80
C ARG A 118 7.40 17.36 -4.04
N GLY A 119 7.16 16.07 -3.86
CA GLY A 119 6.99 15.14 -4.98
C GLY A 119 8.34 14.74 -5.57
N GLU A 120 9.43 14.90 -4.82
CA GLU A 120 10.76 14.45 -5.22
C GLU A 120 11.03 13.05 -4.64
N GLN A 121 11.62 12.17 -5.45
CA GLN A 121 12.10 10.87 -4.95
C GLN A 121 13.29 11.13 -4.00
N HIS A 122 13.08 10.94 -2.70
CA HIS A 122 14.09 11.27 -1.69
C HIS A 122 14.60 10.04 -0.93
N SER A 123 13.89 8.92 -1.02
CA SER A 123 14.18 7.69 -0.27
C SER A 123 13.59 6.48 -1.00
N TYR A 124 13.55 5.33 -0.32
CA TYR A 124 13.04 4.09 -0.84
C TYR A 124 12.43 3.19 0.24
N PHE A 125 11.71 2.16 -0.22
CA PHE A 125 11.21 1.05 0.59
C PHE A 125 11.61 -0.28 -0.03
N ASP A 126 12.20 -1.16 0.76
CA ASP A 126 12.66 -2.49 0.35
C ASP A 126 11.64 -3.56 0.75
N PHE A 127 11.15 -4.32 -0.22
CA PHE A 127 10.35 -5.52 -0.04
C PHE A 127 11.22 -6.78 -0.07
N ALA A 128 10.82 -7.79 0.71
CA ALA A 128 11.35 -9.13 0.63
C ALA A 128 10.25 -10.15 0.97
N VAL A 129 10.34 -11.34 0.36
CA VAL A 129 9.44 -12.47 0.63
C VAL A 129 9.47 -12.82 2.12
N GLY A 130 8.31 -12.99 2.75
CA GLY A 130 8.20 -13.32 4.18
C GLY A 130 8.49 -12.16 5.14
N HIS A 131 8.80 -10.95 4.66
CA HIS A 131 9.11 -9.80 5.51
C HIS A 131 8.17 -8.63 5.29
N LYS A 132 7.87 -7.84 6.34
CA LYS A 132 6.99 -6.66 6.23
C LYS A 132 7.55 -5.53 5.34
N GLY A 133 8.84 -5.61 5.00
CA GLY A 133 9.57 -4.60 4.25
C GLY A 133 10.10 -3.49 5.15
N TRP A 134 10.90 -2.60 4.57
CA TRP A 134 11.59 -1.57 5.33
C TRP A 134 11.87 -0.31 4.53
N PHE A 135 11.62 0.85 5.12
CA PHE A 135 12.18 2.10 4.64
C PHE A 135 13.71 2.14 4.75
N ALA A 136 14.31 3.09 4.05
CA ALA A 136 15.68 3.52 4.32
C ALA A 136 15.82 4.00 5.79
N ARG A 137 17.02 3.91 6.35
CA ARG A 137 17.30 4.36 7.73
C ARG A 137 17.49 5.87 7.80
N GLY A 138 17.26 6.46 8.97
CA GLY A 138 17.51 7.89 9.21
C GLY A 138 16.47 8.78 8.53
N LYS A 139 16.92 9.81 7.80
CA LYS A 139 16.03 10.80 7.15
C LYS A 139 15.10 10.20 6.08
N GLY A 140 15.33 8.96 5.66
CA GLY A 140 14.52 8.25 4.65
C GLY A 140 13.45 7.30 5.21
N MET A 141 13.11 7.40 6.50
CA MET A 141 12.20 6.46 7.19
C MET A 141 10.70 6.59 6.87
N ALA A 142 10.32 7.51 5.99
CA ALA A 142 8.94 7.72 5.54
C ALA A 142 8.94 8.34 4.13
N GLY A 143 7.83 8.17 3.41
CA GLY A 143 7.59 8.77 2.11
C GLY A 143 6.29 8.24 1.49
N MET A 144 5.73 8.95 0.52
CA MET A 144 4.56 8.52 -0.24
C MET A 144 4.95 7.51 -1.32
N PHE A 145 4.13 6.49 -1.53
CA PHE A 145 4.26 5.55 -2.64
C PHE A 145 3.43 6.05 -3.82
N LEU A 146 4.10 6.46 -4.90
CA LEU A 146 3.44 6.95 -6.12
C LEU A 146 3.82 6.09 -7.34
N PRO A 147 2.90 5.83 -8.28
CA PRO A 147 3.13 4.97 -9.44
C PRO A 147 3.89 5.70 -10.57
N GLY A 148 5.07 6.22 -10.24
CA GLY A 148 5.98 6.87 -11.19
C GLY A 148 5.61 8.29 -11.62
N ARG A 149 4.48 8.83 -11.13
CA ARG A 149 4.02 10.20 -11.39
C ARG A 149 3.30 10.82 -10.19
N LEU A 150 3.21 12.14 -10.17
CA LEU A 150 2.51 12.90 -9.14
C LEU A 150 1.02 13.05 -9.48
N PRO A 151 0.15 13.25 -8.46
CA PRO A 151 -1.23 13.66 -8.68
C PRO A 151 -1.34 15.04 -9.32
N GLU A 152 -2.30 15.20 -10.23
CA GLU A 152 -2.58 16.46 -10.91
C GLU A 152 -4.00 16.97 -10.60
N ALA A 153 -4.13 18.29 -10.54
CA ALA A 153 -5.41 18.92 -10.24
C ALA A 153 -6.49 18.52 -11.26
N GLY A 154 -7.70 18.26 -10.77
CA GLY A 154 -8.83 17.75 -11.56
C GLY A 154 -8.88 16.23 -11.70
N GLU A 155 -7.78 15.50 -11.46
CA GLU A 155 -7.80 14.04 -11.47
C GLU A 155 -8.48 13.46 -10.23
N THR A 156 -8.93 12.20 -10.32
CA THR A 156 -9.35 11.41 -9.17
C THR A 156 -8.23 10.48 -8.73
N TRP A 157 -7.85 10.53 -7.45
CA TRP A 157 -6.82 9.68 -6.86
C TRP A 157 -7.31 8.95 -5.62
N HIS A 158 -6.85 7.70 -5.46
CA HIS A 158 -7.25 6.81 -4.39
C HIS A 158 -6.11 6.64 -3.39
N LEU A 159 -6.39 6.88 -2.11
CA LEU A 159 -5.41 6.75 -1.04
C LEU A 159 -5.69 5.53 -0.17
N VAL A 160 -4.65 4.74 0.07
CA VAL A 160 -4.68 3.48 0.83
C VAL A 160 -3.47 3.36 1.75
N GLU A 161 -3.54 2.45 2.72
CA GLU A 161 -2.39 2.15 3.59
C GLU A 161 -1.31 1.34 2.84
N GLY A 162 -0.18 1.99 2.56
CA GLY A 162 0.99 1.36 1.98
C GLY A 162 0.94 1.09 0.47
N CYS A 163 2.08 0.67 -0.06
CA CYS A 163 2.27 0.42 -1.49
C CYS A 163 1.47 -0.78 -2.02
N LYS A 164 1.13 -1.73 -1.14
CA LYS A 164 0.58 -3.04 -1.55
C LYS A 164 -0.84 -2.88 -2.08
N ASP A 165 -1.67 -2.19 -1.31
CA ASP A 165 -3.05 -1.88 -1.69
C ASP A 165 -3.08 -0.86 -2.82
N ALA A 166 -2.10 0.06 -2.87
CA ALA A 166 -1.99 1.01 -3.97
C ALA A 166 -1.68 0.30 -5.29
N ALA A 167 -0.76 -0.68 -5.28
CA ALA A 167 -0.48 -1.52 -6.43
C ALA A 167 -1.69 -2.33 -6.88
N ALA A 168 -2.50 -2.82 -5.94
CA ALA A 168 -3.76 -3.49 -6.26
C ALA A 168 -4.75 -2.57 -6.99
N LEU A 169 -4.98 -1.35 -6.47
CA LEU A 169 -5.86 -0.38 -7.14
C LEU A 169 -5.32 0.09 -8.50
N VAL A 170 -4.00 0.28 -8.62
CA VAL A 170 -3.37 0.59 -9.92
C VAL A 170 -3.58 -0.54 -10.92
N GLY A 171 -3.51 -1.81 -10.49
CA GLY A 171 -3.83 -2.97 -11.33
C GLY A 171 -5.29 -3.00 -11.84
N LEU A 172 -6.22 -2.36 -11.11
CA LEU A 172 -7.62 -2.19 -11.54
C LEU A 172 -7.83 -0.96 -12.45
N GLY A 173 -6.77 -0.21 -12.75
CA GLY A 173 -6.81 0.98 -13.60
C GLY A 173 -7.09 2.30 -12.85
N PHE A 174 -7.06 2.31 -11.52
CA PHE A 174 -7.20 3.54 -10.75
C PHE A 174 -5.87 4.29 -10.61
N ASN A 175 -5.91 5.62 -10.60
CA ASN A 175 -4.82 6.40 -10.02
C ASN A 175 -4.84 6.19 -8.51
N ALA A 176 -3.80 5.59 -7.94
CA ALA A 176 -3.73 5.33 -6.51
C ALA A 176 -2.33 5.59 -5.94
N ALA A 177 -2.30 5.99 -4.66
CA ALA A 177 -1.08 6.23 -3.90
C ALA A 177 -1.14 5.54 -2.54
N GLY A 178 -0.01 4.99 -2.13
CA GLY A 178 0.16 4.37 -0.81
C GLY A 178 0.70 5.37 0.20
N MET A 179 0.11 5.43 1.38
CA MET A 179 0.63 6.20 2.50
C MET A 179 1.62 5.36 3.33
N PRO A 180 2.60 5.98 4.01
CA PRO A 180 3.55 5.24 4.86
C PRO A 180 2.93 4.69 6.15
N THR A 181 1.75 5.18 6.55
CA THR A 181 1.01 4.86 7.78
C THR A 181 -0.50 4.88 7.49
N SER A 182 -1.34 4.51 8.47
CA SER A 182 -2.80 4.51 8.36
C SER A 182 -3.47 5.88 8.10
N ASN A 183 -2.73 6.98 8.24
CA ASN A 183 -3.16 8.32 7.88
C ASN A 183 -2.11 9.10 7.10
N LEU A 184 -2.57 10.08 6.31
CA LEU A 184 -1.71 10.97 5.54
C LEU A 184 -1.10 12.03 6.44
N ALA A 185 0.21 12.07 6.65
CA ALA A 185 0.84 13.16 7.39
C ALA A 185 0.64 14.52 6.69
N ASP A 186 0.39 15.60 7.46
CA ASP A 186 0.04 16.94 6.96
C ASP A 186 0.97 17.45 5.86
N LYS A 187 2.28 17.19 5.98
CA LYS A 187 3.28 17.68 5.03
C LYS A 187 3.06 17.17 3.61
N TYR A 188 2.42 16.01 3.43
CA TYR A 188 2.15 15.44 2.10
C TYR A 188 0.86 15.99 1.47
N SER A 189 0.02 16.71 2.21
CA SER A 189 -1.29 17.16 1.71
C SER A 189 -1.19 18.00 0.43
N ARG A 190 -0.16 18.84 0.26
CA ARG A 190 0.00 19.64 -0.97
C ARG A 190 0.17 18.83 -2.24
N LEU A 191 0.60 17.57 -2.17
CA LEU A 191 0.68 16.70 -3.34
C LEU A 191 -0.70 16.47 -3.98
N PHE A 192 -1.77 16.70 -3.22
CA PHE A 192 -3.15 16.50 -3.63
C PHE A 192 -3.89 17.83 -3.84
N ALA A 193 -3.18 18.94 -4.02
CA ALA A 193 -3.78 20.24 -4.27
C ALA A 193 -4.65 20.22 -5.55
N GLY A 194 -5.94 20.53 -5.41
CA GLY A 194 -6.90 20.50 -6.52
C GLY A 194 -7.28 19.11 -7.03
N VAL A 195 -6.87 18.03 -6.35
CA VAL A 195 -7.18 16.63 -6.73
C VAL A 195 -8.51 16.19 -6.10
N ASN A 196 -9.28 15.36 -6.79
CA ASN A 196 -10.42 14.66 -6.19
C ASN A 196 -9.93 13.40 -5.47
N VAL A 197 -9.92 13.40 -4.14
CA VAL A 197 -9.35 12.30 -3.35
C VAL A 197 -10.45 11.36 -2.85
N VAL A 198 -10.26 10.05 -3.08
CA VAL A 198 -11.06 8.99 -2.46
C VAL A 198 -10.16 8.18 -1.52
N PHE A 199 -10.44 8.22 -0.23
CA PHE A 199 -9.75 7.38 0.74
C PHE A 199 -10.39 5.99 0.80
N VAL A 200 -9.59 4.94 0.74
CA VAL A 200 -10.05 3.54 0.87
C VAL A 200 -9.39 2.94 2.12
N PRO A 201 -10.02 3.08 3.30
CA PRO A 201 -9.47 2.56 4.56
C PRO A 201 -9.57 1.04 4.65
N ASP A 202 -8.62 0.44 5.35
CA ASP A 202 -8.75 -0.92 5.89
C ASP A 202 -9.97 -0.98 6.84
N LEU A 203 -10.61 -2.15 6.91
CA LEU A 203 -11.77 -2.38 7.79
C LEU A 203 -11.36 -2.61 9.25
N ASP A 204 -10.48 -1.76 9.77
CA ASP A 204 -10.13 -1.75 11.20
C ASP A 204 -10.15 -0.37 11.84
N THR A 205 -10.13 -0.32 13.16
CA THR A 205 -10.19 0.93 13.93
C THR A 205 -9.13 1.95 13.49
N ALA A 206 -7.91 1.49 13.17
CA ALA A 206 -6.80 2.36 12.81
C ALA A 206 -7.00 2.97 11.42
N GLY A 207 -7.46 2.18 10.44
CA GLY A 207 -7.82 2.64 9.10
C GLY A 207 -8.99 3.62 9.13
N GLN A 208 -10.05 3.32 9.90
CA GLN A 208 -11.22 4.19 10.00
C GLN A 208 -10.92 5.53 10.69
N ALA A 209 -10.14 5.52 11.78
CA ALA A 209 -9.69 6.76 12.42
C ALA A 209 -8.74 7.54 11.49
N GLY A 210 -7.84 6.83 10.80
CA GLY A 210 -6.91 7.42 9.85
C GLY A 210 -7.59 8.08 8.65
N ALA A 211 -8.74 7.54 8.22
CA ALA A 211 -9.59 8.13 7.18
C ALA A 211 -10.12 9.51 7.59
N GLN A 212 -10.57 9.65 8.84
CA GLN A 212 -11.08 10.91 9.37
C GLN A 212 -9.96 11.96 9.45
N VAL A 213 -8.81 11.57 9.99
CA VAL A 213 -7.60 12.41 10.06
C VAL A 213 -7.15 12.87 8.68
N THR A 214 -7.12 11.95 7.72
CA THR A 214 -6.73 12.24 6.33
C THR A 214 -7.74 13.18 5.66
N GLY A 215 -9.03 12.96 5.90
CA GLY A 215 -10.12 13.84 5.47
C GLY A 215 -9.91 15.28 5.93
N GLY A 216 -9.76 15.46 7.25
CA GLY A 216 -9.51 16.77 7.84
C GLY A 216 -8.23 17.43 7.35
N ARG A 217 -7.18 16.68 7.00
CA ARG A 217 -5.94 17.25 6.44
C ARG A 217 -6.06 17.73 5.00
N LEU A 218 -6.95 17.11 4.21
CA LEU A 218 -7.08 17.37 2.77
C LEU A 218 -8.18 18.37 2.42
N VAL A 219 -9.23 18.52 3.25
CA VAL A 219 -10.37 19.42 2.96
C VAL A 219 -9.92 20.86 2.75
N GLY A 220 -10.17 21.44 1.58
CA GLY A 220 -9.71 22.80 1.24
C GLY A 220 -8.28 22.88 0.70
N ILE A 221 -7.60 21.73 0.55
CA ILE A 221 -6.41 21.56 -0.30
C ILE A 221 -6.79 20.76 -1.55
N ALA A 222 -7.39 19.60 -1.35
CA ALA A 222 -7.99 18.78 -2.39
C ALA A 222 -9.27 19.45 -2.94
N ALA A 223 -9.60 19.18 -4.20
CA ALA A 223 -10.85 19.65 -4.83
C ALA A 223 -12.08 18.98 -4.20
N SER A 224 -11.94 17.71 -3.83
CA SER A 224 -12.94 16.97 -3.05
C SER A 224 -12.27 15.88 -2.23
N VAL A 225 -12.92 15.48 -1.14
CA VAL A 225 -12.47 14.35 -0.31
C VAL A 225 -13.66 13.45 -0.02
N ARG A 226 -13.55 12.18 -0.39
CA ARG A 226 -14.54 11.13 -0.14
C ARG A 226 -13.91 9.96 0.59
N ILE A 227 -14.69 9.20 1.34
CA ILE A 227 -14.26 7.96 2.01
C ILE A 227 -15.09 6.81 1.46
N ALA A 228 -14.41 5.83 0.86
CA ALA A 228 -14.99 4.56 0.46
C ALA A 228 -15.17 3.66 1.68
N ARG A 229 -16.21 2.82 1.67
CA ARG A 229 -16.41 1.77 2.67
C ARG A 229 -16.37 0.41 2.01
N LEU A 230 -15.27 -0.31 2.21
CA LEU A 230 -15.15 -1.69 1.77
C LEU A 230 -16.24 -2.57 2.42
N PRO A 231 -16.72 -3.62 1.74
CA PRO A 231 -17.72 -4.51 2.31
C PRO A 231 -17.12 -5.38 3.42
N GLY A 232 -17.80 -5.46 4.56
CA GLY A 232 -17.40 -6.32 5.67
C GLY A 232 -17.62 -5.66 7.03
N GLU A 233 -17.18 -6.38 8.06
CA GLU A 233 -17.18 -5.90 9.44
C GLU A 233 -15.92 -5.09 9.73
N ILE A 234 -16.06 -4.02 10.51
CA ILE A 234 -14.92 -3.26 11.01
C ILE A 234 -14.42 -3.96 12.28
N LEU A 235 -13.17 -4.44 12.24
CA LEU A 235 -12.54 -5.13 13.36
C LEU A 235 -11.69 -4.18 14.21
N GLU A 236 -11.31 -4.62 15.41
CA GLU A 236 -10.39 -3.83 16.24
C GLU A 236 -9.01 -3.70 15.57
N LYS A 237 -8.52 -4.80 14.97
CA LYS A 237 -7.24 -4.91 14.26
C LYS A 237 -7.34 -5.95 13.15
N GLY A 238 -6.61 -5.73 12.06
CA GLY A 238 -6.46 -6.73 11.00
C GLY A 238 -7.77 -7.03 10.29
N GLY A 239 -8.59 -5.98 10.11
CA GLY A 239 -9.73 -6.05 9.21
C GLY A 239 -9.29 -6.03 7.76
N ASP A 240 -10.20 -6.42 6.88
CA ASP A 240 -9.89 -6.62 5.47
C ASP A 240 -9.44 -5.30 4.81
N ASP A 241 -8.34 -5.41 4.07
CA ASP A 241 -7.84 -4.39 3.16
C ASP A 241 -8.37 -4.59 1.73
N VAL A 242 -7.95 -3.75 0.79
CA VAL A 242 -8.34 -3.87 -0.63
C VAL A 242 -7.98 -5.24 -1.19
N ARG A 243 -6.79 -5.76 -0.87
CA ARG A 243 -6.30 -7.04 -1.40
C ARG A 243 -7.08 -8.22 -0.83
N ASP A 244 -7.55 -8.13 0.41
CA ASP A 244 -8.38 -9.18 1.01
C ASP A 244 -9.79 -9.19 0.39
N VAL A 245 -10.40 -8.03 0.15
CA VAL A 245 -11.69 -7.94 -0.57
C VAL A 245 -11.58 -8.48 -1.99
N LEU A 246 -10.50 -8.18 -2.71
CA LEU A 246 -10.28 -8.67 -4.08
C LEU A 246 -10.23 -10.21 -4.21
N ARG A 247 -10.01 -10.93 -3.11
CA ARG A 247 -9.98 -12.39 -3.09
C ARG A 247 -11.35 -13.04 -2.89
N ARG A 248 -12.37 -12.24 -2.55
CA ARG A 248 -13.74 -12.72 -2.41
C ARG A 248 -14.36 -12.94 -3.81
N PRO A 249 -15.43 -13.74 -3.92
CA PRO A 249 -16.24 -13.76 -5.14
C PRO A 249 -16.67 -12.33 -5.51
N ASP A 250 -16.56 -11.99 -6.79
CA ASP A 250 -16.85 -10.65 -7.32
C ASP A 250 -16.04 -9.51 -6.66
N GLY A 251 -14.88 -9.83 -6.08
CA GLY A 251 -14.05 -8.91 -5.30
C GLY A 251 -13.68 -7.61 -6.03
N GLU A 252 -13.42 -7.69 -7.34
CA GLU A 252 -13.18 -6.48 -8.16
C GLU A 252 -14.40 -5.56 -8.18
N GLN A 253 -15.59 -6.11 -8.48
CA GLN A 253 -16.83 -5.34 -8.52
C GLN A 253 -17.13 -4.73 -7.14
N LEU A 254 -16.92 -5.50 -6.07
CA LEU A 254 -17.08 -5.02 -4.69
C LEU A 254 -16.19 -3.82 -4.35
N VAL A 255 -14.93 -3.81 -4.80
CA VAL A 255 -14.02 -2.68 -4.59
C VAL A 255 -14.47 -1.47 -5.41
N ARG A 256 -14.86 -1.68 -6.68
CA ARG A 256 -15.36 -0.61 -7.55
C ARG A 256 -16.63 0.03 -6.99
N ASP A 257 -17.61 -0.78 -6.59
CA ASP A 257 -18.86 -0.31 -5.98
C ASP A 257 -18.61 0.49 -4.70
N ALA A 258 -17.67 0.04 -3.85
CA ALA A 258 -17.29 0.75 -2.63
C ALA A 258 -16.67 2.13 -2.91
N ILE A 259 -15.86 2.23 -3.97
CA ILE A 259 -15.24 3.49 -4.42
C ILE A 259 -16.30 4.42 -5.05
N ASP A 260 -17.20 3.88 -5.86
CA ASP A 260 -18.25 4.64 -6.52
C ASP A 260 -19.26 5.20 -5.49
N ALA A 261 -19.60 4.38 -4.49
CA ALA A 261 -20.45 4.76 -3.35
C ALA A 261 -19.72 5.57 -2.27
N ALA A 262 -18.46 5.95 -2.49
CA ALA A 262 -17.70 6.72 -1.50
C ALA A 262 -18.41 8.01 -1.11
N GLU A 263 -18.59 8.21 0.20
CA GLU A 263 -19.33 9.34 0.74
C GLU A 263 -18.43 10.56 0.88
N VAL A 264 -18.98 11.76 0.66
CA VAL A 264 -18.26 13.01 0.91
C VAL A 264 -17.85 13.05 2.37
N TRP A 265 -16.56 13.29 2.63
CA TRP A 265 -16.10 13.47 3.99
C TRP A 265 -16.71 14.72 4.58
N THR A 266 -17.36 14.58 5.73
CA THR A 266 -17.86 15.69 6.52
C THR A 266 -17.29 15.61 7.93
N PRO A 267 -16.99 16.76 8.57
CA PRO A 267 -16.77 16.81 10.00
C PRO A 267 -17.90 16.10 10.76
N ARG A 268 -17.56 15.32 11.79
CA ARG A 268 -18.57 14.78 12.70
C ARG A 268 -19.22 15.91 13.48
N GLU A 269 -20.56 15.84 13.60
CA GLU A 269 -21.34 16.86 14.28
C GLU A 269 -20.95 16.93 15.77
N GLY A 270 -20.63 18.13 16.28
CA GLY A 270 -20.23 18.33 17.68
C GLY A 270 -18.77 17.98 18.04
N GLU A 271 -18.03 17.28 17.18
CA GLU A 271 -16.59 17.06 17.35
C GLU A 271 -15.81 18.29 16.84
N HIS A 272 -15.67 19.31 17.69
CA HIS A 272 -14.56 20.27 17.61
C HIS A 272 -13.28 19.61 18.17
N ASP A 273 -13.01 18.36 17.78
CA ASP A 273 -11.92 17.58 18.37
C ASP A 273 -10.61 17.86 17.60
N PRO A 274 -9.52 18.30 18.26
CA PRO A 274 -8.17 18.39 17.67
C PRO A 274 -7.64 17.07 17.05
N LYS A 275 -8.41 15.98 17.10
CA LYS A 275 -8.09 14.66 16.56
C LYS A 275 -8.55 14.39 15.12
N ASP A 276 -9.32 15.27 14.48
CA ASP A 276 -9.74 15.03 13.09
C ASP A 276 -8.67 15.40 12.04
N GLY A 277 -7.46 15.72 12.49
CA GLY A 277 -6.30 15.98 11.64
C GLY A 277 -6.28 17.38 11.03
N ARG A 278 -7.32 18.20 11.20
CA ARG A 278 -7.23 19.62 10.83
C ARG A 278 -6.13 20.27 11.68
N PRO A 279 -5.12 20.93 11.08
CA PRO A 279 -4.08 21.55 11.87
C PRO A 279 -4.65 22.70 12.71
N GLU A 280 -4.30 22.74 13.99
CA GLU A 280 -4.46 23.94 14.82
C GLU A 280 -3.43 24.97 14.35
N VAL A 281 -3.89 26.10 13.80
CA VAL A 281 -2.97 27.12 13.25
C VAL A 281 -2.99 28.39 14.09
N LEU A 282 -1.87 28.63 14.78
CA LEU A 282 -1.56 29.89 15.44
C LEU A 282 -0.12 30.30 15.09
N LEU A 283 0.05 31.33 14.25
CA LEU A 283 1.36 31.92 13.94
C LEU A 283 1.30 33.45 14.03
N THR A 284 2.28 34.04 14.69
CA THR A 284 2.47 35.48 14.90
C THR A 284 3.66 35.98 14.05
N LEU A 285 3.65 37.28 13.74
CA LEU A 285 4.38 37.95 12.64
C LEU A 285 5.91 38.07 12.76
N ALA A 286 6.58 37.23 13.53
CA ALA A 286 7.99 37.44 13.87
C ALA A 286 9.03 36.84 12.88
N TYR A 287 8.78 36.76 11.56
CA TYR A 287 9.81 36.23 10.63
C TYR A 287 9.80 36.89 9.23
N GLY A 288 10.65 37.89 9.03
CA GLY A 288 10.71 38.74 7.83
C GLY A 288 11.04 38.04 6.50
N HIS A 289 11.66 36.86 6.53
CA HIS A 289 12.03 36.12 5.30
C HIS A 289 10.81 35.58 4.54
N CYS A 290 9.72 35.21 5.24
CA CYS A 290 8.51 34.70 4.59
C CYS A 290 7.73 35.82 3.88
N VAL A 291 7.83 37.06 4.37
CA VAL A 291 7.09 38.20 3.84
C VAL A 291 7.53 38.54 2.41
N ASP A 292 8.83 38.48 2.11
CA ASP A 292 9.34 38.85 0.79
C ASP A 292 8.94 37.86 -0.30
N GLN A 293 8.98 36.55 -0.01
CA GLN A 293 8.55 35.51 -0.94
C GLN A 293 7.05 35.55 -1.19
N VAL A 294 6.25 35.82 -0.15
CA VAL A 294 4.80 35.99 -0.29
C VAL A 294 4.49 37.25 -1.10
N THR A 295 5.19 38.36 -0.84
CA THR A 295 4.98 39.63 -1.56
C THR A 295 5.33 39.49 -3.04
N GLU A 296 6.45 38.83 -3.36
CA GLU A 296 6.89 38.58 -4.73
C GLU A 296 5.90 37.67 -5.48
N HIS A 297 5.43 36.59 -4.83
CA HIS A 297 4.45 35.68 -5.41
C HIS A 297 3.11 36.37 -5.68
N LEU A 298 2.60 37.14 -4.71
CA LEU A 298 1.35 37.91 -4.85
C LEU A 298 1.45 38.98 -5.94
N GLY A 299 2.60 39.66 -6.05
CA GLY A 299 2.85 40.62 -7.12
C GLY A 299 2.83 39.99 -8.53
N ARG A 300 3.34 38.77 -8.68
CA ARG A 300 3.33 38.04 -9.97
C ARG A 300 1.92 37.59 -10.40
N VAL A 301 1.01 37.35 -9.47
CA VAL A 301 -0.38 36.95 -9.76
C VAL A 301 -1.33 38.15 -9.87
N GLY A 302 -0.79 39.37 -10.04
CA GLY A 302 -1.57 40.58 -10.34
C GLY A 302 -2.28 41.20 -9.14
N TRP A 303 -1.95 40.78 -7.92
CA TRP A 303 -2.46 41.43 -6.71
C TRP A 303 -1.76 42.78 -6.49
N GLN A 304 -2.53 43.87 -6.55
CA GLN A 304 -2.11 45.17 -6.02
C GLN A 304 -2.68 45.35 -4.62
N SER A 305 -1.86 45.11 -3.58
CA SER A 305 -2.22 45.54 -2.23
C SER A 305 -1.89 47.03 -2.09
N PRO A 306 -2.85 47.89 -1.72
CA PRO A 306 -2.48 49.22 -1.26
C PRO A 306 -1.62 49.03 -0.02
N TRP A 307 -0.44 49.65 -0.05
CA TRP A 307 0.59 49.59 0.98
C TRP A 307 0.01 49.43 2.40
N ILE A 308 0.31 48.33 3.08
CA ILE A 308 -0.12 48.12 4.47
C ILE A 308 0.73 49.05 5.36
N PRO A 309 0.12 50.02 6.06
CA PRO A 309 0.83 50.94 6.94
C PRO A 309 1.63 50.17 8.00
N ALA A 310 2.84 50.64 8.34
CA ALA A 310 3.72 49.97 9.30
C ALA A 310 3.04 49.62 10.63
N SER A 311 2.11 50.47 11.09
CA SER A 311 1.30 50.28 12.29
C SER A 311 0.33 49.09 12.26
N LYS A 312 0.05 48.52 11.08
CA LYS A 312 -0.85 47.37 10.91
C LYS A 312 -0.11 46.05 10.67
N ARG A 313 1.22 46.10 10.56
CA ARG A 313 2.07 44.93 10.24
C ARG A 313 2.20 43.92 11.38
N GLU A 314 1.88 44.27 12.63
CA GLU A 314 1.93 43.36 13.78
C GLU A 314 0.64 42.54 14.00
N ARG A 315 -0.44 42.83 13.25
CA ARG A 315 -1.79 42.23 13.49
C ARG A 315 -2.21 41.18 12.46
N LEU A 316 -1.53 41.05 11.33
CA LEU A 316 -1.91 40.19 10.21
C LEU A 316 -1.18 38.84 10.22
N LYS A 317 -1.89 37.76 10.48
CA LYS A 317 -1.28 36.43 10.55
C LYS A 317 -1.26 35.77 9.16
N LEU A 318 -0.12 35.17 8.77
CA LEU A 318 0.03 34.35 7.57
C LEU A 318 -0.05 32.87 7.98
N TYR A 319 -0.82 32.07 7.24
CA TYR A 319 -1.10 30.68 7.62
C TYR A 319 -0.55 29.75 6.54
N GLN A 320 -0.02 28.61 6.97
CA GLN A 320 0.46 27.56 6.07
C GLN A 320 -0.26 26.26 6.41
N ARG A 321 -0.83 25.59 5.41
CA ARG A 321 -1.48 24.29 5.58
C ARG A 321 -0.92 23.31 4.56
N GLY A 322 -0.32 22.22 5.05
CA GLY A 322 0.29 21.20 4.19
C GLY A 322 1.33 21.74 3.20
N GLY A 323 1.98 22.86 3.50
CA GLY A 323 2.93 23.52 2.59
C GLY A 323 2.36 24.63 1.71
N LEU A 324 1.03 24.80 1.64
CA LEU A 324 0.35 25.86 0.89
C LEU A 324 0.09 27.08 1.77
N LEU A 325 0.28 28.28 1.19
CA LEU A 325 -0.11 29.54 1.83
C LEU A 325 -1.63 29.65 1.82
N VAL A 326 -2.21 29.81 2.99
CA VAL A 326 -3.64 30.07 3.15
C VAL A 326 -3.81 31.45 3.79
N HIS A 327 -4.60 32.30 3.14
CA HIS A 327 -4.84 33.67 3.59
C HIS A 327 -5.76 33.68 4.81
N VAL A 328 -5.56 34.63 5.72
CA VAL A 328 -6.53 34.88 6.81
C VAL A 328 -6.84 36.35 6.92
N VAL A 329 -8.14 36.60 6.80
CA VAL A 329 -8.79 37.87 7.04
C VAL A 329 -8.82 38.10 8.54
N THR A 330 -8.21 39.19 9.01
CA THR A 330 -8.50 39.71 10.34
C THR A 330 -9.89 40.34 10.30
N GLU A 331 -10.81 39.87 11.14
CA GLU A 331 -12.03 40.64 11.44
C GLU A 331 -11.61 42.01 11.96
N GLY A 332 -11.98 43.05 11.22
CA GLY A 332 -11.92 44.42 11.72
C GLY A 332 -12.96 44.58 12.83
N THR A 333 -12.64 45.38 13.84
CA THR A 333 -13.65 46.01 14.69
C THR A 333 -14.73 46.63 13.80
N ALA A 334 -16.00 46.36 14.13
CA ALA A 334 -17.18 46.85 13.44
C ALA A 334 -17.01 48.34 13.06
N GLY A 335 -16.90 48.62 11.76
CA GLY A 335 -16.77 50.00 11.28
C GLY A 335 -16.44 50.12 9.81
N GLU A 336 -15.33 49.56 9.33
CA GLU A 336 -14.87 49.83 7.96
C GLU A 336 -14.16 48.62 7.37
N LEU A 337 -14.80 47.98 6.39
CA LEU A 337 -14.25 47.35 5.18
C LEU A 337 -15.38 46.53 4.54
N ALA A 338 -16.21 47.19 3.73
CA ALA A 338 -17.18 46.53 2.88
C ALA A 338 -16.47 45.99 1.63
N GLY A 339 -15.98 44.76 1.73
CA GLY A 339 -15.59 43.92 0.60
C GLY A 339 -16.25 42.57 0.78
N GLY A 340 -17.30 42.28 0.02
CA GLY A 340 -17.93 40.95 0.00
C GLY A 340 -17.05 39.97 -0.75
N VAL A 341 -16.73 38.84 -0.14
CA VAL A 341 -16.12 37.68 -0.79
C VAL A 341 -17.18 36.59 -0.79
N ASP A 342 -17.50 36.03 -1.96
CA ASP A 342 -18.32 34.82 -2.04
C ASP A 342 -17.51 33.65 -1.50
N VAL A 343 -17.98 33.09 -0.39
CA VAL A 343 -17.33 31.98 0.32
C VAL A 343 -17.98 30.68 -0.13
N PRO A 344 -17.23 29.72 -0.73
CA PRO A 344 -17.77 28.42 -1.09
C PRO A 344 -18.38 27.69 0.12
N PRO A 345 -19.53 27.02 -0.02
CA PRO A 345 -20.12 26.20 1.04
C PRO A 345 -19.12 25.16 1.56
N GLY A 346 -18.93 25.09 2.89
CA GLY A 346 -17.98 24.15 3.52
C GLY A 346 -16.62 24.74 3.90
N THR A 347 -16.37 26.03 3.60
CA THR A 347 -15.18 26.73 4.09
C THR A 347 -15.30 26.97 5.61
N VAL A 348 -14.38 26.40 6.39
CA VAL A 348 -14.35 26.56 7.86
C VAL A 348 -14.03 28.02 8.20
N ARG A 349 -14.92 28.66 8.97
CA ARG A 349 -14.70 30.00 9.54
C ARG A 349 -13.65 29.92 10.65
N ILE A 350 -12.60 30.72 10.54
CA ILE A 350 -11.58 30.85 11.57
C ILE A 350 -12.16 31.71 12.70
N ARG A 351 -12.21 31.18 13.93
CA ARG A 351 -12.68 31.93 15.10
C ARG A 351 -11.50 32.66 15.76
N PRO A 352 -11.62 33.95 16.09
CA PRO A 352 -10.67 34.59 16.99
C PRO A 352 -10.82 33.99 18.40
N LEU A 353 -9.70 33.66 19.05
CA LEU A 353 -9.69 33.37 20.49
C LEU A 353 -10.09 34.64 21.26
N PRO A 354 -10.81 34.52 22.40
CA PRO A 354 -11.04 35.65 23.28
C PRO A 354 -9.70 36.23 23.75
N ALA A 355 -9.57 37.56 23.67
CA ALA A 355 -8.38 38.23 24.17
C ALA A 355 -8.20 37.95 25.67
N GLY A 356 -7.05 37.40 26.07
CA GLY A 356 -6.65 37.30 27.48
C GLY A 356 -6.15 35.93 27.99
N GLN A 357 -5.96 34.91 27.15
CA GLN A 357 -5.52 33.58 27.60
C GLN A 357 -4.28 33.02 26.87
N LEU A 358 -3.25 33.84 26.67
CA LEU A 358 -1.92 33.31 26.36
C LEU A 358 -0.91 33.88 27.37
N PRO A 359 -0.19 33.05 28.16
CA PRO A 359 0.95 33.52 28.93
C PRO A 359 2.04 33.97 27.95
N LEU A 360 2.61 35.15 28.23
CA LEU A 360 3.60 35.85 27.40
C LEU A 360 4.82 35.00 27.04
#